data_AF-A0A7S0L5G9-F1
#
_entry.id   AF-A0A7S0L5G9-F1
#
_cell.length_a   1.000
_cell.length_b   1.000
_cell.length_c   1.000
_cell.angle_alpha   90.00
_cell.angle_beta   90.00
_cell.angle_gamma   90.00
#
_symmetry.space_group_name_H-M   'P 1'
#
loop_
_entity.id
_entity.type
_entity.pdbx_description
1 polymer ?
#
loop_
_entity_poly.entity_id
_entity_poly.type
_entity_poly.pdbx_seq_one_letter_code
_entity_poly.pdbx_strand_id
1 'polypeptide(L)'
;VLEGFSTAISLEEKADLVLAEIVGSVASEEGLYATLRDAQARLVKRPHDPSSYIPRGCQTLAAPASYALHYSLGPPAYDWSKLKEPLRLNCRDQTAALLADPLLIEDISFSSPDLPASGRFAPSGALAFTVSGERVSANAALYRRELLKEGAPIAEARATSEGAASSFSGLALWPRLILDDELAVESRGRLGEAEKSHWQTVLPLMAERPVQVGAGDLIRVEPLVELGERVSAPAKYSLTGVISSR
;
A
#
# COMPACT_ATOMS: atom_id res chain seq x y z
N VAL A 1 -5.03 0.21 33.95
CA VAL A 1 -4.73 -0.64 32.78
C VAL A 1 -5.78 -1.72 32.74
N LEU A 2 -6.43 -1.94 31.60
CA LEU A 2 -7.36 -3.05 31.38
C LEU A 2 -6.65 -4.06 30.47
N GLU A 3 -6.61 -5.32 30.88
CA GLU A 3 -5.92 -6.37 30.12
C GLU A 3 -6.90 -7.13 29.23
N GLY A 4 -6.46 -7.48 28.02
CA GLY A 4 -7.25 -8.24 27.04
C GLY A 4 -7.55 -7.46 25.75
N PHE A 5 -8.34 -8.08 24.87
CA PHE A 5 -8.77 -7.45 23.62
C PHE A 5 -9.77 -6.32 23.88
N SER A 6 -9.63 -5.18 23.20
CA SER A 6 -10.59 -4.07 23.25
C SER A 6 -12.02 -4.52 22.93
N THR A 7 -12.16 -5.53 22.09
CA THR A 7 -13.44 -6.14 21.70
C THR A 7 -14.10 -7.00 22.78
N ALA A 8 -13.39 -7.29 23.87
CA ALA A 8 -13.86 -8.11 24.98
C ALA A 8 -13.99 -7.34 26.30
N ILE A 9 -13.41 -6.13 26.39
CA ILE A 9 -13.51 -5.29 27.60
C ILE A 9 -14.79 -4.45 27.60
N SER A 10 -15.14 -3.97 28.79
CA SER A 10 -16.14 -2.92 29.02
C SER A 10 -15.51 -1.75 29.75
N LEU A 11 -16.04 -0.55 29.53
CA LEU A 11 -15.71 0.64 30.32
C LEU A 11 -16.90 0.99 31.22
N GLU A 12 -16.63 1.52 32.41
CA GLU A 12 -17.67 2.05 33.30
C GLU A 12 -18.39 3.25 32.67
N GLU A 13 -17.62 4.08 31.96
CA GLU A 13 -18.11 5.20 31.15
C GLU A 13 -17.50 5.14 29.75
N LYS A 14 -18.28 5.54 28.74
CA LYS A 14 -17.76 5.65 27.36
C LYS A 14 -16.70 6.75 27.28
N ALA A 15 -15.64 6.49 26.51
CA ALA A 15 -14.53 7.40 26.30
C ALA A 15 -14.93 8.62 25.43
N ASP A 16 -14.37 9.79 25.77
CA ASP A 16 -14.47 11.00 24.96
C ASP A 16 -13.49 11.02 23.78
N LEU A 17 -12.34 10.32 23.92
CA LEU A 17 -11.24 10.27 22.95
C LEU A 17 -10.70 8.84 22.83
N VAL A 18 -10.48 8.39 21.60
CA VAL A 18 -9.79 7.16 21.25
C VAL A 18 -8.46 7.51 20.59
N LEU A 19 -7.36 7.05 21.20
CA LEU A 19 -6.04 7.06 20.60
C LEU A 19 -5.71 5.63 20.17
N ALA A 20 -5.51 5.39 18.88
CA ALA A 20 -5.22 4.06 18.36
C ALA A 20 -4.10 4.10 17.31
N GLU A 21 -3.08 3.28 17.54
CA GLU A 21 -2.08 2.91 16.54
C GLU A 21 -2.28 1.42 16.28
N ILE A 22 -3.11 1.13 15.26
CA ILE A 22 -3.50 -0.21 14.81
C ILE A 22 -3.41 -0.28 13.28
N VAL A 23 -2.55 0.58 12.71
CA VAL A 23 -2.46 0.81 11.27
C VAL A 23 -1.34 -0.07 10.74
N GLY A 24 -1.64 -0.90 9.75
CA GLY A 24 -0.61 -1.70 9.10
C GLY A 24 0.03 -1.01 7.90
N SER A 25 0.90 -1.73 7.21
CA SER A 25 1.56 -1.28 5.97
C SER A 25 0.59 -1.19 4.77
N VAL A 26 -0.58 -1.81 4.89
CA VAL A 26 -1.82 -1.41 4.24
C VAL A 26 -2.74 -0.99 5.37
N ALA A 27 -3.33 0.21 5.32
CA ALA A 27 -3.87 0.88 6.51
C ALA A 27 -4.81 -0.01 7.33
N SER A 28 -5.67 -0.79 6.68
CA SER A 28 -6.64 -1.64 7.38
C SER A 28 -6.19 -3.09 7.65
N GLU A 29 -4.99 -3.51 7.24
CA GLU A 29 -4.55 -4.92 7.29
C GLU A 29 -4.47 -5.50 8.70
N GLU A 30 -4.31 -4.67 9.73
CA GLU A 30 -4.20 -5.09 11.14
C GLU A 30 -5.54 -5.03 11.90
N GLY A 31 -6.67 -5.20 11.20
CA GLY A 31 -7.99 -5.33 11.83
C GLY A 31 -8.64 -4.00 12.22
N LEU A 32 -8.21 -2.91 11.59
CA LEU A 32 -8.67 -1.54 11.83
C LEU A 32 -10.21 -1.43 11.76
N TYR A 33 -10.83 -1.93 10.69
CA TYR A 33 -12.28 -1.83 10.49
C TYR A 33 -13.06 -2.46 11.65
N ALA A 34 -12.68 -3.69 12.01
CA ALA A 34 -13.39 -4.45 13.04
C ALA A 34 -13.20 -3.81 14.44
N THR A 35 -11.98 -3.35 14.73
CA THR A 35 -11.64 -2.73 16.01
C THR A 35 -12.36 -1.40 16.21
N LEU A 36 -12.37 -0.53 15.20
CA LEU A 36 -13.01 0.77 15.32
C LEU A 36 -14.53 0.69 15.32
N ARG A 37 -15.11 -0.18 14.51
CA ARG A 37 -16.57 -0.38 14.52
C ARG A 37 -17.04 -0.88 15.88
N ASP A 38 -16.31 -1.82 16.48
CA ASP A 38 -16.60 -2.30 17.82
C ASP A 38 -16.48 -1.17 18.88
N ALA A 39 -15.41 -0.38 18.80
CA ALA A 39 -15.23 0.78 19.68
C ALA A 39 -16.35 1.82 19.51
N GLN A 40 -16.74 2.16 18.28
CA GLN A 40 -17.84 3.08 17.97
C GLN A 40 -19.14 2.61 18.66
N ALA A 41 -19.46 1.33 18.54
CA ALA A 41 -20.70 0.78 19.09
C ALA A 41 -20.72 0.84 20.64
N ARG A 42 -19.62 0.43 21.28
CA ARG A 42 -19.63 0.12 22.72
C ARG A 42 -18.86 1.09 23.59
N LEU A 43 -17.78 1.68 23.08
CA LEU A 43 -16.76 2.32 23.91
C LEU A 43 -16.69 3.85 23.75
N VAL A 44 -17.18 4.43 22.65
CA VAL A 44 -17.03 5.87 22.34
C VAL A 44 -18.33 6.64 22.57
N LYS A 45 -18.23 7.78 23.27
CA LYS A 45 -19.38 8.63 23.63
C LYS A 45 -19.95 9.39 22.44
N ARG A 46 -19.09 9.90 21.55
CA ARG A 46 -19.44 10.60 20.30
C ARG A 46 -18.81 9.89 19.09
N PRO A 47 -19.31 8.70 18.72
CA PRO A 47 -18.63 7.84 17.75
C PRO A 47 -18.58 8.41 16.32
N HIS A 48 -19.40 9.42 16.02
CA HIS A 48 -19.47 10.06 14.70
C HIS A 48 -18.88 11.48 14.69
N ASP A 49 -18.12 11.83 15.73
CA ASP A 49 -17.38 13.08 15.83
C ASP A 49 -15.89 12.79 15.53
N PRO A 50 -15.32 13.36 14.45
CA PRO A 50 -13.89 13.17 14.14
C PRO A 50 -12.96 13.58 15.28
N SER A 51 -13.36 14.52 16.14
CA SER A 51 -12.56 14.96 17.29
C SER A 51 -12.44 13.91 18.40
N SER A 52 -13.24 12.85 18.35
CA SER A 52 -13.15 11.71 19.27
C SER A 52 -12.05 10.70 18.89
N TYR A 53 -11.26 10.96 17.84
CA TYR A 53 -10.27 10.00 17.33
C TYR A 53 -8.92 10.65 17.01
N ILE A 54 -7.84 9.96 17.43
CA ILE A 54 -6.48 10.21 16.96
C ILE A 54 -5.87 8.86 16.52
N PRO A 55 -5.50 8.69 15.24
CA PRO A 55 -5.76 9.61 14.12
C PRO A 55 -7.27 9.75 13.84
N ARG A 56 -7.67 10.81 13.10
CA ARG A 56 -9.05 10.97 12.60
C ARG A 56 -9.42 9.93 11.56
N GLY A 57 -8.42 9.47 10.81
CA GLY A 57 -8.58 8.50 9.75
C GLY A 57 -7.24 8.00 9.25
N CYS A 58 -7.29 6.97 8.40
CA CYS A 58 -6.11 6.39 7.77
C CYS A 58 -6.40 6.15 6.29
N GLN A 59 -5.34 6.22 5.50
CA GLN A 59 -5.38 6.08 4.07
C GLN A 59 -4.37 5.02 3.63
N THR A 60 -4.71 4.25 2.61
CA THR A 60 -3.74 3.46 1.86
C THR A 60 -3.55 4.15 0.51
N LEU A 61 -2.30 4.47 0.17
CA LEU A 61 -1.93 4.94 -1.16
C LEU A 61 -1.36 3.78 -1.98
N ALA A 62 -1.53 3.88 -3.30
CA ALA A 62 -1.11 2.87 -4.25
C ALA A 62 -0.45 3.50 -5.48
N ALA A 63 0.62 2.89 -5.98
CA ALA A 63 1.20 3.25 -7.28
C ALA A 63 1.78 2.03 -7.99
N PRO A 64 1.68 1.95 -9.33
CA PRO A 64 2.34 0.90 -10.09
C PRO A 64 3.86 1.01 -9.90
N ALA A 65 4.53 -0.12 -9.70
CA ALA A 65 5.94 -0.16 -9.39
C ALA A 65 6.73 -1.08 -10.34
N SER A 66 7.94 -0.63 -10.65
CA SER A 66 9.03 -1.45 -11.16
C SER A 66 9.82 -1.99 -9.97
N TYR A 67 10.16 -3.28 -10.01
CA TYR A 67 11.03 -3.90 -9.02
C TYR A 67 12.20 -4.59 -9.73
N ALA A 68 13.39 -4.02 -9.58
CA ALA A 68 14.59 -4.40 -10.34
C ALA A 68 14.98 -5.87 -10.13
N LEU A 69 14.75 -6.44 -8.94
CA LEU A 69 15.04 -7.84 -8.67
C LEU A 69 14.03 -8.77 -9.35
N HIS A 70 12.75 -8.41 -9.45
CA HIS A 70 11.76 -9.19 -10.18
C HIS A 70 12.03 -9.20 -11.70
N TYR A 71 12.60 -8.11 -12.23
CA TYR A 71 13.10 -8.08 -13.60
C TYR A 71 14.34 -8.96 -13.80
N SER A 72 15.32 -8.83 -12.91
CA SER A 72 16.65 -9.43 -13.10
C SER A 72 16.69 -10.91 -12.71
N LEU A 73 15.95 -11.30 -11.68
CA LEU A 73 15.84 -12.67 -11.22
C LEU A 73 14.55 -13.23 -11.78
N GLY A 74 14.60 -14.27 -12.58
CA GLY A 74 13.44 -15.07 -12.90
C GLY A 74 13.87 -16.36 -13.59
N PRO A 75 12.97 -17.21 -14.11
CA PRO A 75 13.34 -18.57 -14.49
C PRO A 75 14.51 -18.61 -15.49
N PRO A 76 15.53 -19.46 -15.26
CA PRO A 76 15.62 -20.49 -14.21
C PRO A 76 16.17 -20.00 -12.85
N ALA A 77 16.67 -18.77 -12.75
CA ALA A 77 17.37 -18.28 -11.56
C ALA A 77 16.48 -18.13 -10.32
N TYR A 78 15.21 -17.76 -10.52
CA TYR A 78 14.23 -17.67 -9.44
C TYR A 78 12.81 -17.90 -9.96
N ASP A 79 11.96 -18.53 -9.16
CA ASP A 79 10.56 -18.82 -9.49
C ASP A 79 9.65 -18.02 -8.55
N TRP A 80 9.16 -16.88 -9.03
CA TRP A 80 8.30 -15.97 -8.26
C TRP A 80 6.91 -16.54 -7.99
N SER A 81 6.46 -17.55 -8.74
CA SER A 81 5.16 -18.19 -8.50
C SER A 81 5.10 -18.91 -7.15
N LYS A 82 6.27 -19.22 -6.57
CA LYS A 82 6.38 -19.86 -5.25
C LYS A 82 6.23 -18.88 -4.08
N LEU A 83 6.26 -17.57 -4.34
CA LEU A 83 6.05 -16.56 -3.32
C LEU A 83 4.56 -16.54 -2.92
N LYS A 84 4.28 -16.85 -1.65
CA LYS A 84 2.91 -16.95 -1.12
C LYS A 84 2.34 -15.64 -0.57
N GLU A 85 3.21 -14.66 -0.30
CA GLU A 85 2.87 -13.40 0.35
C GLU A 85 3.39 -12.23 -0.48
N PRO A 86 2.77 -11.03 -0.39
CA PRO A 86 3.34 -9.85 -1.04
C PRO A 86 4.73 -9.57 -0.48
N LEU A 87 5.59 -8.97 -1.30
CA LEU A 87 6.88 -8.49 -0.83
C LEU A 87 6.66 -7.34 0.16
N ARG A 88 7.42 -7.31 1.25
CA ARG A 88 7.42 -6.19 2.20
C ARG A 88 8.79 -5.53 2.17
N LEU A 89 8.85 -4.37 1.53
CA LEU A 89 10.09 -3.64 1.26
C LEU A 89 10.24 -2.49 2.24
N ASN A 90 11.48 -2.13 2.58
CA ASN A 90 11.70 -0.89 3.32
C ASN A 90 11.19 0.30 2.48
N CYS A 91 10.58 1.32 3.08
CA CYS A 91 10.14 2.51 2.33
C CYS A 91 11.27 3.24 1.59
N ARG A 92 12.54 2.98 1.96
CA ARG A 92 13.74 3.49 1.29
C ARG A 92 14.40 2.51 0.34
N ASP A 93 13.78 1.36 0.07
CA ASP A 93 14.30 0.38 -0.87
C ASP A 93 14.33 0.98 -2.27
N GLN A 94 15.54 1.21 -2.78
CA GLN A 94 15.77 1.83 -4.09
C GLN A 94 15.63 0.83 -5.24
N THR A 95 15.45 -0.46 -4.96
CA THR A 95 15.22 -1.48 -6.00
C THR A 95 13.77 -1.52 -6.44
N ALA A 96 12.84 -0.93 -5.66
CA ALA A 96 11.45 -0.71 -6.06
C ALA A 96 11.21 0.78 -6.32
N ALA A 97 10.77 1.11 -7.53
CA ALA A 97 10.52 2.48 -7.94
C ALA A 97 9.16 2.63 -8.62
N LEU A 98 8.52 3.76 -8.41
CA LEU A 98 7.16 4.00 -8.89
C LEU A 98 7.15 4.40 -10.36
N LEU A 99 6.13 3.95 -11.10
CA LEU A 99 5.92 4.21 -12.52
C LEU A 99 4.90 5.33 -12.77
N ALA A 100 4.09 5.68 -11.78
CA ALA A 100 3.10 6.75 -11.83
C ALA A 100 2.96 7.42 -10.46
N ASP A 101 2.25 8.54 -10.41
CA ASP A 101 1.88 9.18 -9.15
C ASP A 101 0.89 8.31 -8.37
N PRO A 102 0.95 8.35 -7.03
CA PRO A 102 0.09 7.54 -6.20
C PRO A 102 -1.37 7.98 -6.26
N LEU A 103 -2.27 7.01 -6.19
CA LEU A 103 -3.71 7.19 -6.02
C LEU A 103 -4.16 6.57 -4.70
N LEU A 104 -5.29 7.04 -4.19
CA LEU A 104 -5.89 6.56 -2.96
C LEU A 104 -6.65 5.24 -3.23
N ILE A 105 -6.31 4.18 -2.51
CA ILE A 105 -7.01 2.88 -2.57
C ILE A 105 -7.95 2.69 -1.38
N GLU A 106 -7.60 3.19 -0.21
CA GLU A 106 -8.48 3.20 0.97
C GLU A 106 -8.48 4.60 1.58
N ASP A 107 -9.67 5.10 1.95
CA ASP A 107 -9.86 6.32 2.73
C ASP A 107 -10.80 6.04 3.91
N ILE A 108 -10.22 5.88 5.09
CA ILE A 108 -10.92 5.35 6.25
C ILE A 108 -11.06 6.44 7.30
N SER A 109 -12.26 7.00 7.43
CA SER A 109 -12.59 7.89 8.55
C SER A 109 -13.04 7.08 9.77
N PHE A 110 -12.39 7.31 10.92
CA PHE A 110 -12.67 6.57 12.16
C PHE A 110 -14.01 6.97 12.77
N SER A 111 -14.59 8.08 12.33
CA SER A 111 -15.92 8.56 12.72
C SER A 111 -17.02 8.16 11.74
N SER A 112 -16.67 7.52 10.61
CA SER A 112 -17.66 7.12 9.61
C SER A 112 -18.66 6.13 10.21
N PRO A 113 -19.99 6.35 10.06
CA PRO A 113 -21.00 5.36 10.44
C PRO A 113 -20.99 4.14 9.51
N ASP A 114 -20.36 4.25 8.33
CA ASP A 114 -20.40 3.27 7.26
C ASP A 114 -19.15 2.37 7.23
N LEU A 115 -18.46 2.20 8.36
CA LEU A 115 -17.32 1.29 8.43
C LEU A 115 -17.77 -0.15 8.10
N PRO A 116 -17.11 -0.83 7.15
CA PRO A 116 -17.59 -2.09 6.61
C PRO A 116 -17.65 -3.21 7.67
N ALA A 117 -18.84 -3.82 7.75
CA ALA A 117 -19.26 -5.05 8.43
C ALA A 117 -18.28 -6.25 8.38
N SER A 118 -18.43 -6.88 7.23
CA SER A 118 -17.93 -8.15 6.77
C SER A 118 -18.26 -8.18 5.27
N GLY A 119 -17.80 -9.22 4.58
CA GLY A 119 -18.10 -9.39 3.16
C GLY A 119 -17.10 -8.66 2.26
N ARG A 120 -17.50 -8.48 1.00
CA ARG A 120 -16.63 -8.01 -0.07
C ARG A 120 -17.02 -6.60 -0.51
N PHE A 121 -16.05 -5.71 -0.62
CA PHE A 121 -16.25 -4.36 -1.14
C PHE A 121 -15.00 -3.85 -1.85
N ALA A 122 -15.20 -2.89 -2.74
CA ALA A 122 -14.12 -2.18 -3.40
C ALA A 122 -13.86 -0.88 -2.61
N PRO A 123 -12.74 -0.75 -1.88
CA PRO A 123 -12.49 0.41 -1.01
C PRO A 123 -12.33 1.70 -1.82
N SER A 124 -11.84 1.56 -3.05
CA SER A 124 -11.96 2.53 -4.12
C SER A 124 -12.54 1.83 -5.35
N GLY A 125 -13.07 2.62 -6.29
CA GLY A 125 -13.39 2.10 -7.62
C GLY A 125 -12.14 1.67 -8.39
N ALA A 126 -12.30 1.35 -9.67
CA ALA A 126 -11.16 1.06 -10.54
C ALA A 126 -10.18 2.25 -10.58
N LEU A 127 -8.92 1.98 -10.25
CA LEU A 127 -7.82 2.94 -10.32
C LEU A 127 -7.22 2.92 -11.72
N ALA A 128 -6.84 4.09 -12.22
CA ALA A 128 -6.28 4.25 -13.56
C ALA A 128 -4.99 5.08 -13.50
N PHE A 129 -3.85 4.42 -13.68
CA PHE A 129 -2.54 5.03 -13.62
C PHE A 129 -1.97 5.21 -15.03
N THR A 130 -1.54 6.43 -15.35
CA THR A 130 -0.78 6.68 -16.57
C THR A 130 0.71 6.59 -16.26
N VAL A 131 1.43 5.73 -16.97
CA VAL A 131 2.87 5.55 -16.78
C VAL A 131 3.60 6.85 -17.14
N SER A 132 4.37 7.39 -16.20
CA SER A 132 5.11 8.63 -16.34
C SER A 132 6.47 8.38 -17.00
N GLY A 133 6.70 9.00 -18.16
CA GLY A 133 8.00 8.94 -18.84
C GLY A 133 9.13 9.57 -18.04
N GLU A 134 8.84 10.58 -17.22
CA GLU A 134 9.80 11.18 -16.30
C GLU A 134 10.24 10.18 -15.23
N ARG A 135 9.27 9.49 -14.60
CA ARG A 135 9.56 8.46 -13.59
C ARG A 135 10.34 7.29 -14.18
N VAL A 136 9.94 6.79 -15.35
CA VAL A 136 10.68 5.72 -16.06
C VAL A 136 12.14 6.15 -16.31
N SER A 137 12.35 7.38 -16.79
CA SER A 137 13.69 7.90 -17.06
C SER A 137 14.53 8.05 -15.77
N ALA A 138 13.92 8.56 -14.70
CA ALA A 138 14.56 8.69 -13.39
C ALA A 138 14.90 7.32 -12.78
N ASN A 139 14.00 6.34 -12.90
CA ASN A 139 14.20 4.97 -12.44
C ASN A 139 15.36 4.30 -13.19
N ALA A 140 15.45 4.48 -14.51
CA ALA A 140 16.55 3.94 -15.30
C ALA A 140 17.90 4.53 -14.84
N ALA A 141 17.96 5.84 -14.61
CA ALA A 141 19.15 6.49 -14.09
C ALA A 141 19.53 5.99 -12.68
N LEU A 142 18.55 5.81 -11.80
CA LEU A 142 18.71 5.26 -10.45
C LEU A 142 19.29 3.83 -10.51
N TYR A 143 18.63 2.92 -11.21
CA TYR A 143 19.07 1.53 -11.31
C TYR A 143 20.44 1.39 -11.95
N ARG A 144 20.71 2.16 -13.01
CA ARG A 144 22.02 2.16 -13.67
C ARG A 144 23.12 2.56 -12.71
N ARG A 145 22.89 3.61 -11.91
CA ARG A 145 23.87 4.10 -10.93
C ARG A 145 24.19 3.03 -9.90
N GLU A 146 23.17 2.38 -9.33
CA GLU A 146 23.40 1.33 -8.34
C GLU A 146 24.08 0.10 -8.96
N LEU A 147 23.69 -0.33 -10.18
CA LEU A 147 24.37 -1.43 -10.87
C LEU A 147 25.86 -1.13 -11.14
N LEU A 148 26.19 0.08 -11.58
CA LEU A 148 27.58 0.49 -11.81
C LEU A 148 28.39 0.53 -10.50
N LYS A 149 27.75 0.98 -9.41
CA LYS A 149 28.36 1.00 -8.07
C LYS A 149 28.67 -0.41 -7.57
N GLU A 150 27.83 -1.39 -7.91
CA GLU A 150 28.05 -2.82 -7.63
C GLU A 150 28.98 -3.51 -8.65
N GLY A 151 29.55 -2.77 -9.61
CA GLY A 151 30.58 -3.26 -10.53
C GLY A 151 30.06 -3.91 -11.83
N ALA A 152 28.79 -3.73 -12.18
CA ALA A 152 28.25 -4.25 -13.44
C ALA A 152 28.92 -3.58 -14.66
N PRO A 153 29.20 -4.32 -15.76
CA PRO A 153 29.68 -3.74 -17.01
C PRO A 153 28.75 -2.67 -17.56
N ILE A 154 29.29 -1.58 -18.14
CA ILE A 154 28.50 -0.42 -18.59
C ILE A 154 27.34 -0.79 -19.53
N ALA A 155 27.60 -1.69 -20.48
CA ALA A 155 26.59 -2.12 -21.45
C ALA A 155 25.45 -2.92 -20.79
N GLU A 156 25.80 -3.81 -19.87
CA GLU A 156 24.84 -4.62 -19.09
C GLU A 156 24.04 -3.74 -18.14
N ALA A 157 24.71 -2.87 -17.37
CA ALA A 157 24.07 -1.92 -16.47
C ALA A 157 23.05 -1.06 -17.21
N ARG A 158 23.38 -0.59 -18.42
CA ARG A 158 22.45 0.16 -19.27
C ARG A 158 21.24 -0.70 -19.66
N ALA A 159 21.45 -1.84 -20.29
CA ALA A 159 20.35 -2.69 -20.79
C ALA A 159 19.41 -3.15 -19.65
N THR A 160 19.97 -3.58 -18.51
CA THR A 160 19.18 -4.01 -17.35
C THR A 160 18.43 -2.86 -16.73
N SER A 161 19.06 -1.69 -16.56
CA SER A 161 18.40 -0.52 -15.97
C SER A 161 17.24 0.02 -16.82
N GLU A 162 17.42 0.10 -18.13
CA GLU A 162 16.39 0.56 -19.07
C GLU A 162 15.20 -0.41 -19.05
N GLY A 163 15.46 -1.71 -19.20
CA GLY A 163 14.40 -2.73 -19.22
C GLY A 163 13.68 -2.92 -17.89
N ALA A 164 14.38 -2.80 -16.75
CA ALA A 164 13.76 -2.85 -15.43
C ALA A 164 12.86 -1.62 -15.21
N ALA A 165 13.37 -0.42 -15.49
CA ALA A 165 12.64 0.82 -15.25
C ALA A 165 11.35 0.97 -16.07
N SER A 166 11.27 0.31 -17.22
CA SER A 166 10.07 0.21 -18.07
C SER A 166 9.28 -1.07 -17.84
N SER A 167 9.38 -1.70 -16.66
CA SER A 167 8.67 -2.94 -16.36
C SER A 167 7.74 -2.80 -15.15
N PHE A 168 6.48 -3.16 -15.33
CA PHE A 168 5.49 -3.26 -14.28
C PHE A 168 5.62 -4.60 -13.55
N SER A 169 5.94 -4.55 -12.26
CA SER A 169 6.03 -5.71 -11.38
C SER A 169 4.76 -5.94 -10.57
N GLY A 170 4.12 -4.87 -10.11
CA GLY A 170 2.98 -4.93 -9.23
C GLY A 170 2.57 -3.56 -8.71
N LEU A 171 1.65 -3.55 -7.75
CA LEU A 171 1.14 -2.32 -7.14
C LEU A 171 1.79 -2.12 -5.77
N ALA A 172 2.61 -1.08 -5.61
CA ALA A 172 3.17 -0.70 -4.32
C ALA A 172 2.09 -0.02 -3.47
N LEU A 173 1.97 -0.43 -2.20
CA LEU A 173 0.98 0.03 -1.23
C LEU A 173 1.68 0.50 0.04
N TRP A 174 1.18 1.58 0.65
CA TRP A 174 1.70 2.11 1.91
C TRP A 174 0.65 2.98 2.65
N PRO A 175 0.75 3.12 3.99
CA PRO A 175 -0.24 3.86 4.76
C PRO A 175 0.09 5.35 4.89
N ARG A 176 -0.93 6.13 5.19
CA ARG A 176 -0.85 7.53 5.64
C ARG A 176 -1.90 7.76 6.73
N LEU A 177 -1.51 8.34 7.85
CA LEU A 177 -2.43 8.61 8.97
C LEU A 177 -2.82 10.08 8.95
N ILE A 178 -4.10 10.38 9.11
CA ILE A 178 -4.64 11.75 9.08
C ILE A 178 -4.92 12.18 10.52
N LEU A 179 -4.16 13.17 11.02
CA LEU A 179 -4.32 13.68 12.38
C LEU A 179 -5.32 14.84 12.42
N ASP A 180 -5.25 15.73 11.43
CA ASP A 180 -6.23 16.79 11.18
C ASP A 180 -6.21 17.19 9.68
N ASP A 181 -6.78 18.35 9.35
CA ASP A 181 -6.94 18.81 7.98
C ASP A 181 -5.60 19.25 7.34
N GLU A 182 -4.57 19.53 8.15
CA GLU A 182 -3.25 20.00 7.71
C GLU A 182 -2.12 19.02 8.03
N LEU A 183 -2.33 18.13 9.02
CA LEU A 183 -1.31 17.25 9.55
C LEU A 183 -1.60 15.78 9.22
N ALA A 184 -0.62 15.15 8.57
CA ALA A 184 -0.61 13.72 8.31
C ALA A 184 0.75 13.10 8.68
N VAL A 185 0.73 11.85 9.13
CA VAL A 185 1.93 11.02 9.26
C VAL A 185 2.09 10.20 8.00
N GLU A 186 3.21 10.39 7.31
CA GLU A 186 3.51 9.77 6.03
C GLU A 186 4.53 8.65 6.18
N SER A 187 4.25 7.47 5.62
CA SER A 187 5.21 6.37 5.55
C SER A 187 6.16 6.46 4.34
N ARG A 188 5.71 7.17 3.30
CA ARG A 188 6.43 7.63 2.10
C ARG A 188 5.97 9.05 1.80
N GLY A 189 6.81 9.85 1.15
CA GLY A 189 6.44 11.22 0.78
C GLY A 189 5.17 11.29 -0.08
N ARG A 190 4.61 12.50 -0.20
CA ARG A 190 3.35 12.77 -0.92
C ARG A 190 3.27 12.15 -2.34
N LEU A 191 4.38 12.08 -3.08
CA LEU A 191 4.45 11.49 -4.42
C LEU A 191 5.09 10.09 -4.41
N GLY A 192 5.15 9.47 -3.23
CA GLY A 192 5.72 8.15 -2.97
C GLY A 192 7.24 8.15 -2.83
N GLU A 193 7.85 9.29 -2.52
CA GLU A 193 9.28 9.41 -2.24
C GLU A 193 9.71 8.53 -1.06
N ALA A 194 10.95 8.08 -1.10
CA ALA A 194 11.53 7.26 -0.04
C ALA A 194 11.61 8.05 1.28
N GLU A 195 10.96 7.54 2.33
CA GLU A 195 11.00 8.12 3.67
C GLU A 195 11.38 7.08 4.72
N LYS A 196 11.90 7.56 5.85
CA LYS A 196 12.20 6.68 6.98
C LYS A 196 10.90 6.35 7.72
N SER A 197 10.42 5.12 7.55
CA SER A 197 9.27 4.59 8.28
C SER A 197 9.51 3.16 8.75
N HIS A 198 8.80 2.77 9.80
CA HIS A 198 8.74 1.37 10.24
C HIS A 198 7.70 0.58 9.44
N TRP A 199 6.65 1.26 8.94
CA TRP A 199 5.77 0.70 7.93
C TRP A 199 6.57 0.38 6.68
N GLN A 200 6.27 -0.77 6.10
CA GLN A 200 6.91 -1.25 4.89
C GLN A 200 6.08 -0.82 3.68
N THR A 201 6.71 -0.77 2.51
CA THR A 201 5.97 -0.76 1.25
C THR A 201 5.58 -2.19 0.91
N VAL A 202 4.28 -2.47 0.84
CA VAL A 202 3.75 -3.77 0.45
C VAL A 202 3.67 -3.81 -1.07
N LEU A 203 4.25 -4.83 -1.68
CA LEU A 203 4.30 -5.01 -3.13
C LEU A 203 3.81 -6.42 -3.50
N PRO A 204 2.49 -6.61 -3.70
CA PRO A 204 1.96 -7.76 -4.43
C PRO A 204 2.48 -7.75 -5.86
N LEU A 205 3.23 -8.79 -6.23
CA LEU A 205 3.59 -9.04 -7.63
C LEU A 205 2.33 -9.46 -8.38
N MET A 206 2.02 -8.79 -9.49
CA MET A 206 0.76 -8.98 -10.23
C MET A 206 0.91 -9.88 -11.47
N ALA A 207 2.12 -10.36 -11.75
CA ALA A 207 2.43 -11.32 -12.79
C ALA A 207 3.68 -12.13 -12.41
N GLU A 208 3.83 -13.33 -12.96
CA GLU A 208 5.01 -14.20 -12.73
C GLU A 208 6.32 -13.58 -13.26
N ARG A 209 6.20 -12.67 -14.23
CA ARG A 209 7.29 -11.88 -14.83
C ARG A 209 6.81 -10.43 -14.95
N PRO A 210 7.71 -9.44 -14.81
CA PRO A 210 7.34 -8.06 -15.07
C PRO A 210 6.83 -7.88 -16.50
N VAL A 211 5.81 -7.05 -16.67
CA VAL A 211 5.23 -6.71 -17.97
C VAL A 211 5.86 -5.41 -18.46
N GLN A 212 6.34 -5.36 -19.70
CA GLN A 212 6.89 -4.13 -20.27
C GLN A 212 5.80 -3.07 -20.44
N VAL A 213 6.14 -1.83 -20.10
CA VAL A 213 5.25 -0.66 -20.20
C VAL A 213 6.01 0.55 -20.74
N GLY A 214 5.36 1.31 -21.61
CA GLY A 214 5.84 2.57 -22.16
C GLY A 214 5.28 3.78 -21.42
N ALA A 215 5.92 4.93 -21.62
CA ALA A 215 5.37 6.21 -21.17
C ALA A 215 4.00 6.45 -21.84
N GLY A 216 3.00 6.80 -21.04
CA GLY A 216 1.62 7.01 -21.52
C GLY A 216 0.75 5.74 -21.53
N ASP A 217 1.32 4.55 -21.33
CA ASP A 217 0.52 3.34 -21.13
C ASP A 217 -0.38 3.48 -19.90
N LEU A 218 -1.56 2.86 -19.98
CA LEU A 218 -2.56 2.90 -18.93
C LEU A 218 -2.58 1.57 -18.17
N ILE A 219 -2.38 1.63 -16.86
CA ILE A 219 -2.50 0.51 -15.95
C ILE A 219 -3.78 0.71 -15.15
N ARG A 220 -4.76 -0.16 -15.35
CA ARG A 220 -6.01 -0.17 -14.58
C ARG A 220 -5.95 -1.26 -13.53
N VAL A 221 -6.31 -0.95 -12.29
CA VAL A 221 -6.36 -1.92 -11.19
C VAL A 221 -7.69 -1.80 -10.45
N GLU A 222 -8.32 -2.95 -10.21
CA GLU A 222 -9.54 -3.09 -9.42
C GLU A 222 -9.18 -3.74 -8.08
N PRO A 223 -9.26 -2.97 -6.98
CA PRO A 223 -9.03 -3.49 -5.65
C PRO A 223 -10.31 -4.07 -5.05
N LEU A 224 -10.16 -5.20 -4.37
CA LEU A 224 -11.21 -5.83 -3.60
C LEU A 224 -10.69 -6.18 -2.21
N VAL A 225 -11.46 -5.81 -1.20
CA VAL A 225 -11.23 -6.19 0.20
C VAL A 225 -12.34 -7.15 0.63
N GLU A 226 -11.95 -8.26 1.25
CA GLU A 226 -12.84 -9.21 1.88
C GLU A 226 -12.59 -9.24 3.39
N LEU A 227 -13.62 -8.91 4.17
CA LEU A 227 -13.61 -8.96 5.62
C LEU A 227 -14.38 -10.19 6.10
N GLY A 228 -13.79 -10.92 7.06
CA GLY A 228 -14.48 -12.03 7.71
C GLY A 228 -15.56 -11.55 8.69
N GLU A 229 -16.43 -12.46 9.10
CA GLU A 229 -17.48 -12.17 10.10
C GLU A 229 -16.93 -12.02 11.52
N ARG A 230 -15.82 -12.68 11.82
CA ARG A 230 -15.14 -12.62 13.12
C ARG A 230 -14.14 -11.47 13.12
N VAL A 231 -14.11 -10.70 14.20
CA VAL A 231 -13.14 -9.61 14.40
C VAL A 231 -11.68 -10.08 14.28
N SER A 232 -11.40 -11.34 14.64
CA SER A 232 -10.07 -11.95 14.52
C SER A 232 -9.73 -12.47 13.13
N ALA A 233 -10.66 -12.43 12.17
CA ALA A 233 -10.37 -12.84 10.81
C ALA A 233 -9.62 -11.71 10.09
N PRO A 234 -8.42 -11.96 9.52
CA PRO A 234 -7.68 -10.92 8.82
C PRO A 234 -8.40 -10.50 7.54
N ALA A 235 -8.24 -9.23 7.18
CA ALA A 235 -8.68 -8.73 5.88
C ALA A 235 -7.91 -9.44 4.76
N LYS A 236 -8.60 -9.78 3.68
CA LYS A 236 -7.98 -10.31 2.47
C LYS A 236 -8.08 -9.28 1.36
N TYR A 237 -7.00 -9.12 0.62
CA TYR A 237 -6.91 -8.18 -0.49
C TYR A 237 -6.77 -8.94 -1.80
N SER A 238 -7.42 -8.47 -2.84
CA SER A 238 -7.26 -8.96 -4.20
C SER A 238 -7.12 -7.78 -5.14
N LEU A 239 -6.17 -7.88 -6.06
CA LEU A 239 -5.91 -6.86 -7.07
C LEU A 239 -5.99 -7.53 -8.43
N THR A 240 -6.90 -7.06 -9.28
CA THR A 240 -6.96 -7.49 -10.69
C THR A 240 -6.59 -6.29 -11.55
N GLY A 241 -5.76 -6.49 -12.57
CA GLY A 241 -5.32 -5.38 -13.39
C GLY A 241 -5.22 -5.70 -14.87
N VAL A 242 -5.34 -4.66 -15.69
CA VAL A 242 -5.17 -4.71 -17.14
C VAL A 242 -4.25 -3.57 -17.55
N ILE A 243 -3.34 -3.87 -18.47
CA ILE A 243 -2.45 -2.89 -19.10
C ILE A 243 -2.91 -2.69 -20.54
N SER A 244 -3.05 -1.44 -20.95
CA SER A 244 -3.37 -1.08 -22.33
C SER A 244 -2.36 -0.06 -22.84
N SER A 245 -1.75 -0.36 -23.98
CA SER A 245 -0.89 0.58 -24.68
C SER A 245 -1.71 1.71 -25.30
N ARG A 246 -1.15 2.91 -25.30
CA ARG A 246 -1.71 4.06 -26.02
C ARG A 246 -1.25 4.11 -27.47
#